data_AF-A0A7V9HQV8-F1
#
_entry.id   AF-A0A7V9HQV8-F1
#
_cell.length_a   1.000
_cell.length_b   1.000
_cell.length_c   1.000
_cell.angle_alpha   90.00
_cell.angle_beta   90.00
_cell.angle_gamma   90.00
#
_symmetry.space_group_name_H-M   'P 1'
#
loop_
_entity.id
_entity.type
_entity.pdbx_description
1 polymer ?
#
loop_
_entity_poly.entity_id
_entity_poly.type
_entity_poly.pdbx_seq_one_letter_code
_entity_poly.pdbx_strand_id
1 'polypeptide(L)'
;MPERIRLISFVGGTESYGVLVGGEDGSQAALVGPDWKVEATSSVPMEEGRVALESEAGEPEISWSPAGPLLEFAIGDDGVRVHAIAASAGGVHPLSGPGVHWDLPAGGHSAIRTAWAATAKGDLTVLIAARPEDSRGHGEEIVGAARLIPGAEPYGYVEPLLSTEYDAAGLHTRATLELWTDEEDHAPERAGGQRIAGARLDSTAGRLEAARFRWSLGGSSAVGAYEILVA
;
A
#
# COMPACT_ATOMS: atom_id res chain seq x y z
N MET A 1 -16.03 11.62 -4.10
CA MET A 1 -15.05 10.52 -4.04
C MET A 1 -15.44 9.49 -5.09
N PRO A 2 -14.50 8.92 -5.85
CA PRO A 2 -14.80 7.80 -6.73
C PRO A 2 -15.25 6.60 -5.89
N GLU A 3 -16.05 5.72 -6.47
CA GLU A 3 -16.50 4.50 -5.80
C GLU A 3 -15.30 3.57 -5.50
N ARG A 4 -14.36 3.48 -6.45
CA ARG A 4 -13.17 2.64 -6.33
C ARG A 4 -11.92 3.35 -6.81
N ILE A 5 -10.77 2.93 -6.28
CA ILE A 5 -9.45 3.35 -6.76
C ILE A 5 -8.56 2.15 -6.98
N ARG A 6 -7.58 2.34 -7.87
CA ARG A 6 -6.41 1.47 -7.98
C ARG A 6 -5.25 2.14 -7.29
N LEU A 7 -4.57 1.40 -6.41
CA LEU A 7 -3.37 1.86 -5.72
C LEU A 7 -2.24 0.86 -6.01
N ILE A 8 -1.21 1.34 -6.67
CA ILE A 8 0.03 0.61 -6.89
C ILE A 8 1.10 1.23 -6.01
N SER A 9 1.76 0.41 -5.22
CA SER A 9 2.93 0.83 -4.46
C SER A 9 4.03 -0.21 -4.52
N PHE A 10 5.25 0.26 -4.67
CA PHE A 10 6.42 -0.60 -4.86
C PHE A 10 7.67 0.06 -4.34
N VAL A 11 8.65 -0.76 -4.01
CA VAL A 11 9.93 -0.31 -3.49
C VAL A 11 11.03 -0.69 -4.47
N GLY A 12 12.07 0.12 -4.55
CA GLY A 12 13.28 -0.24 -5.28
C GLY A 12 14.52 0.28 -4.58
N GLY A 13 15.62 -0.44 -4.72
CA GLY A 13 16.81 -0.23 -3.89
C GLY A 13 16.50 -0.28 -2.38
N THR A 14 17.29 0.44 -1.59
CA THR A 14 17.18 0.47 -0.12
C THR A 14 16.29 1.59 0.42
N GLU A 15 16.10 2.66 -0.36
CA GLU A 15 15.49 3.90 0.15
C GLU A 15 14.43 4.50 -0.78
N SER A 16 14.29 3.97 -2.00
CA SER A 16 13.36 4.54 -2.98
C SER A 16 11.98 3.87 -2.96
N TYR A 17 10.97 4.65 -3.31
CA TYR A 17 9.56 4.30 -3.27
C TYR A 17 8.84 4.83 -4.51
N GLY A 18 7.93 4.05 -5.05
CA GLY A 18 6.98 4.47 -6.07
C GLY A 18 5.57 4.22 -5.60
N VAL A 19 4.70 5.20 -5.80
CA VAL A 19 3.26 5.08 -5.59
C VAL A 19 2.52 5.67 -6.79
N LEU A 20 1.45 5.02 -7.19
CA LEU A 20 0.55 5.40 -8.26
C LEU A 20 -0.87 5.16 -7.78
N VAL A 21 -1.70 6.19 -7.80
CA VAL A 21 -3.13 6.11 -7.53
C VAL A 21 -3.88 6.52 -8.78
N GLY A 22 -4.92 5.77 -9.15
CA GLY A 22 -5.72 6.08 -10.33
C GLY A 22 -7.16 5.65 -10.22
N GLY A 23 -7.98 6.23 -11.08
CA GLY A 23 -9.41 5.98 -11.22
C GLY A 23 -9.89 6.33 -12.63
N GLU A 24 -11.18 6.59 -12.77
CA GLU A 24 -11.80 6.91 -14.06
C GLU A 24 -11.30 8.23 -14.67
N ASP A 25 -10.88 9.17 -13.82
CA ASP A 25 -10.46 10.52 -14.25
C ASP A 25 -8.95 10.63 -14.54
N GLY A 26 -8.22 9.52 -14.50
CA GLY A 26 -6.78 9.48 -14.71
C GLY A 26 -5.99 8.99 -13.51
N SER A 27 -4.71 9.34 -13.48
CA SER A 27 -3.73 8.78 -12.55
C SER A 27 -2.77 9.84 -12.01
N GLN A 28 -2.32 9.66 -10.78
CA GLN A 28 -1.28 10.47 -10.14
C GLN A 28 -0.23 9.56 -9.52
N ALA A 29 1.04 9.94 -9.63
CA ALA A 29 2.15 9.18 -9.09
C ALA A 29 3.14 10.05 -8.35
N ALA A 30 3.82 9.44 -7.39
CA ALA A 30 5.04 9.97 -6.83
C ALA A 30 6.14 8.91 -6.83
N LEU A 31 7.30 9.28 -7.35
CA LEU A 31 8.55 8.53 -7.22
C LEU A 31 9.45 9.31 -6.27
N VAL A 32 9.99 8.63 -5.25
CA VAL A 32 10.76 9.27 -4.19
C VAL A 32 12.04 8.47 -3.94
N GLY A 33 13.15 9.18 -3.77
CA GLY A 33 14.40 8.64 -3.25
C GLY A 33 14.97 9.53 -2.13
N PRO A 34 16.23 9.31 -1.72
CA PRO A 34 16.83 10.04 -0.59
C PRO A 34 16.84 11.56 -0.75
N ASP A 35 17.21 12.03 -1.95
CA ASP A 35 17.45 13.45 -2.23
C ASP A 35 16.62 13.97 -3.42
N TRP A 36 15.64 13.20 -3.88
CA TRP A 36 14.86 13.54 -5.07
C TRP A 36 13.41 13.07 -4.94
N LYS A 37 12.54 13.77 -5.65
CA LYS A 37 11.11 13.47 -5.76
C LYS A 37 10.63 13.86 -7.14
N VAL A 38 9.84 12.99 -7.77
CA VAL A 38 9.12 13.25 -9.02
C VAL A 38 7.65 13.04 -8.74
N GLU A 39 6.85 14.08 -8.96
CA GLU A 39 5.39 13.97 -9.03
C GLU A 39 4.99 13.98 -10.50
N ALA A 40 4.09 13.06 -10.87
CA ALA A 40 3.68 12.89 -12.25
C ALA A 40 2.19 12.61 -12.33
N THR A 41 1.55 13.00 -13.43
CA THR A 41 0.12 12.81 -13.63
C THR A 41 -0.17 12.27 -15.02
N SER A 42 -1.32 11.64 -15.19
CA SER A 42 -1.84 11.23 -16.49
C SER A 42 -3.33 11.46 -16.50
N SER A 43 -3.84 12.02 -17.59
CA SER A 43 -5.29 12.09 -17.85
C SER A 43 -5.84 10.75 -18.34
N VAL A 44 -4.96 9.79 -18.66
CA VAL A 44 -5.36 8.46 -19.08
C VAL A 44 -5.57 7.59 -17.83
N PRO A 45 -6.72 6.89 -17.74
CA PRO A 45 -6.94 5.90 -16.69
C PRO A 45 -5.85 4.83 -16.70
N MET A 46 -5.57 4.23 -15.54
CA MET A 46 -4.61 3.14 -15.46
C MET A 46 -5.06 1.95 -16.33
N GLU A 47 -4.30 1.63 -17.38
CA GLU A 47 -4.46 0.39 -18.14
C GLU A 47 -3.80 -0.79 -17.40
N GLU A 48 -4.03 -2.02 -17.89
CA GLU A 48 -3.34 -3.19 -17.33
C GLU A 48 -1.84 -3.14 -17.61
N GLY A 49 -1.05 -3.11 -16.53
CA GLY A 49 0.38 -3.38 -16.55
C GLY A 49 1.29 -2.22 -16.90
N ARG A 50 0.77 -1.04 -17.26
CA ARG A 50 1.57 0.19 -17.41
C ARG A 50 0.75 1.48 -17.43
N VAL A 51 1.41 2.59 -17.14
CA VAL A 51 0.92 3.96 -17.36
C VAL A 51 2.08 4.89 -17.73
N ALA A 52 1.89 5.71 -18.77
CA ALA A 52 2.77 6.83 -19.07
C ALA A 52 2.25 8.08 -18.36
N LEU A 53 3.16 8.82 -17.73
CA LEU A 53 2.85 9.99 -16.92
C LEU A 53 3.68 11.19 -17.39
N GLU A 54 3.19 12.38 -17.13
CA GLU A 54 3.84 13.66 -17.40
C GLU A 54 4.35 14.27 -16.08
N SER A 55 5.59 14.74 -16.07
CA SER A 55 6.20 15.46 -14.94
C SER A 55 7.09 16.60 -15.43
N GLU A 56 7.43 17.54 -14.56
CA GLU A 56 8.43 18.58 -14.88
C GLU A 56 9.82 18.00 -15.18
N ALA A 57 10.12 16.81 -14.65
CA ALA A 57 11.40 16.12 -14.83
C ALA A 57 11.43 15.24 -16.10
N GLY A 58 10.34 15.15 -16.86
CA GLY A 58 10.20 14.31 -18.05
C GLY A 58 8.96 13.42 -17.99
N GLU A 59 8.94 12.37 -18.82
CA GLU A 59 7.79 11.45 -18.96
C GLU A 59 8.13 10.09 -18.33
N PRO A 60 7.94 9.89 -17.01
CA PRO A 60 8.13 8.58 -16.42
C PRO A 60 7.05 7.61 -16.89
N GLU A 61 7.45 6.38 -17.20
CA GLU A 61 6.55 5.26 -17.41
C GLU A 61 6.64 4.32 -16.20
N ILE A 62 5.50 4.00 -15.59
CA ILE A 62 5.41 2.97 -14.55
C ILE A 62 4.81 1.73 -15.20
N SER A 63 5.46 0.58 -15.04
CA SER A 63 4.97 -0.73 -15.49
C SER A 63 4.95 -1.74 -14.35
N TRP A 64 4.03 -2.70 -14.42
CA TRP A 64 3.91 -3.76 -13.42
C TRP A 64 3.38 -5.05 -14.04
N SER A 65 3.72 -6.16 -13.40
CA SER A 65 3.18 -7.47 -13.74
C SER A 65 2.87 -8.28 -12.48
N PRO A 66 1.84 -9.15 -12.50
CA PRO A 66 1.56 -10.05 -11.38
C PRO A 66 2.78 -10.91 -11.02
N ALA A 67 3.06 -11.02 -9.72
CA ALA A 67 4.15 -11.80 -9.16
C ALA A 67 3.66 -12.87 -8.15
N GLY A 68 2.35 -13.13 -8.11
CA GLY A 68 1.72 -14.07 -7.19
C GLY A 68 0.22 -14.19 -7.44
N PRO A 69 -0.50 -14.98 -6.62
CA PRO A 69 -1.95 -15.11 -6.73
C PRO A 69 -2.66 -13.78 -6.38
N LEU A 70 -3.86 -13.61 -6.95
CA LEU A 70 -4.83 -12.61 -6.52
C LEU A 70 -5.37 -13.02 -5.14
N LEU A 71 -5.38 -12.09 -4.19
CA LEU A 71 -6.21 -12.22 -3.00
C LEU A 71 -7.47 -11.38 -3.14
N GLU A 72 -8.59 -11.99 -2.79
CA GLU A 72 -9.86 -11.31 -2.64
C GLU A 72 -10.37 -11.54 -1.22
N PHE A 73 -10.77 -10.47 -0.55
CA PHE A 73 -11.40 -10.56 0.76
C PHE A 73 -12.33 -9.36 0.99
N ALA A 74 -13.23 -9.51 1.95
CA ALA A 74 -14.21 -8.48 2.28
C ALA A 74 -13.72 -7.58 3.41
N ILE A 75 -14.08 -6.30 3.34
CA ILE A 75 -13.98 -5.34 4.43
C ILE A 75 -15.37 -4.74 4.62
N GLY A 76 -16.10 -5.27 5.60
CA GLY A 76 -17.54 -5.00 5.72
C GLY A 76 -18.30 -5.64 4.56
N ASP A 77 -19.08 -4.83 3.86
CA ASP A 77 -19.84 -5.26 2.69
C ASP A 77 -19.05 -5.10 1.36
N ASP A 78 -17.85 -4.53 1.42
CA ASP A 78 -17.06 -4.19 0.24
C ASP A 78 -15.98 -5.22 -0.09
N GLY A 79 -15.82 -5.50 -1.38
CA GLY A 79 -14.76 -6.35 -1.91
C GLY A 79 -13.44 -5.59 -2.10
N VAL A 80 -12.36 -6.16 -1.57
CA VAL A 80 -10.98 -5.71 -1.74
C VAL A 80 -10.20 -6.75 -2.51
N ARG A 81 -9.38 -6.28 -3.46
CA ARG A 81 -8.47 -7.13 -4.23
C ARG A 81 -7.04 -6.66 -4.08
N VAL A 82 -6.11 -7.60 -3.94
CA VAL A 82 -4.67 -7.29 -3.91
C VAL A 82 -3.84 -8.34 -4.64
N HIS A 83 -2.90 -7.87 -5.45
CA HIS A 83 -1.89 -8.69 -6.11
C HIS A 83 -0.50 -8.30 -5.64
N ALA A 84 0.35 -9.30 -5.38
CA ALA A 84 1.79 -9.09 -5.44
C ALA A 84 2.19 -8.75 -6.88
N ILE A 85 3.05 -7.75 -7.06
CA ILE A 85 3.54 -7.33 -8.37
C ILE A 85 5.07 -7.19 -8.38
N ALA A 86 5.66 -7.37 -9.56
CA ALA A 86 6.95 -6.80 -9.89
C ALA A 86 6.68 -5.49 -10.64
N ALA A 87 7.23 -4.38 -10.16
CA ALA A 87 7.01 -3.07 -10.74
C ALA A 87 8.32 -2.39 -11.12
N SER A 88 8.24 -1.47 -12.08
CA SER A 88 9.33 -0.60 -12.44
C SER A 88 8.85 0.78 -12.85
N ALA A 89 9.68 1.78 -12.64
CA ALA A 89 9.53 3.12 -13.20
C ALA A 89 10.76 3.42 -14.07
N GLY A 90 10.52 3.85 -15.31
CA GLY A 90 11.54 4.42 -16.19
C GLY A 90 11.75 5.92 -15.96
N GLY A 91 12.59 6.54 -16.77
CA GLY A 91 12.85 7.99 -16.75
C GLY A 91 14.16 8.36 -16.03
N VAL A 92 14.22 9.59 -15.50
CA VAL A 92 15.45 10.19 -14.92
C VAL A 92 15.93 9.44 -13.67
N HIS A 93 15.01 8.89 -12.88
CA HIS A 93 15.30 8.13 -11.67
C HIS A 93 14.65 6.75 -11.74
N PRO A 94 15.29 5.78 -12.43
CA PRO A 94 14.70 4.47 -12.62
C PRO A 94 14.58 3.71 -11.29
N LEU A 95 13.46 3.01 -11.14
CA LEU A 95 13.13 2.21 -9.96
C LEU A 95 12.67 0.83 -10.41
N SER A 96 13.03 -0.22 -9.68
CA SER A 96 12.42 -1.54 -9.87
C SER A 96 12.48 -2.35 -8.59
N GLY A 97 11.42 -3.13 -8.35
CA GLY A 97 11.37 -4.06 -7.24
C GLY A 97 9.95 -4.57 -6.94
N PRO A 98 9.77 -5.20 -5.78
CA PRO A 98 8.48 -5.75 -5.39
C PRO A 98 7.49 -4.65 -5.04
N GLY A 99 6.22 -4.94 -5.21
CA GLY A 99 5.12 -4.08 -4.82
C GLY A 99 3.81 -4.84 -4.67
N VAL A 100 2.75 -4.05 -4.48
CA VAL A 100 1.38 -4.53 -4.49
C VAL A 100 0.51 -3.65 -5.39
N HIS A 101 -0.49 -4.27 -6.00
CA HIS A 101 -1.57 -3.60 -6.71
C HIS A 101 -2.87 -3.87 -5.96
N TRP A 102 -3.45 -2.82 -5.40
CA TRP A 102 -4.74 -2.83 -4.72
C TRP A 102 -5.84 -2.30 -5.64
N ASP A 103 -7.01 -2.90 -5.54
CA ASP A 103 -8.29 -2.35 -6.02
C ASP A 103 -9.20 -2.20 -4.79
N LEU A 104 -9.48 -0.95 -4.44
CA LEU A 104 -10.01 -0.53 -3.13
C LEU A 104 -11.38 0.17 -3.27
N PRO A 105 -12.32 -0.06 -2.35
CA PRO A 105 -13.60 0.66 -2.26
C PRO A 105 -13.40 2.03 -1.61
N ALA A 106 -13.14 3.08 -2.40
CA ALA A 106 -12.90 4.41 -1.85
C ALA A 106 -14.19 5.07 -1.35
N GLY A 107 -15.32 4.89 -2.05
CA GLY A 107 -16.60 5.46 -1.64
C GLY A 107 -17.11 4.87 -0.32
N GLY A 108 -17.81 5.67 0.48
CA GLY A 108 -18.39 5.23 1.75
C GLY A 108 -17.38 5.13 2.90
N HIS A 109 -16.12 5.51 2.67
CA HIS A 109 -15.05 5.44 3.66
C HIS A 109 -14.40 6.81 3.90
N SER A 110 -14.30 7.21 5.16
CA SER A 110 -13.59 8.44 5.56
C SER A 110 -12.07 8.25 5.57
N ALA A 111 -11.59 7.01 5.72
CA ALA A 111 -10.17 6.70 5.63
C ALA A 111 -9.94 5.25 5.21
N ILE A 112 -8.89 5.02 4.42
CA ILE A 112 -8.39 3.69 4.07
C ILE A 112 -6.90 3.65 4.34
N ARG A 113 -6.44 2.63 5.07
CA ARG A 113 -5.04 2.42 5.40
C ARG A 113 -4.62 1.08 4.83
N THR A 114 -3.60 1.05 3.99
CA THR A 114 -3.01 -0.19 3.48
C THR A 114 -1.59 -0.33 3.99
N ALA A 115 -1.18 -1.55 4.30
CA ALA A 115 0.20 -1.86 4.61
C ALA A 115 0.58 -3.17 3.92
N TRP A 116 1.84 -3.27 3.53
CA TRP A 116 2.39 -4.53 3.06
C TRP A 116 3.86 -4.66 3.43
N ALA A 117 4.30 -5.91 3.60
CA ALA A 117 5.67 -6.27 3.94
C ALA A 117 6.06 -7.55 3.20
N ALA A 118 7.10 -7.45 2.37
CA ALA A 118 7.70 -8.55 1.62
C ALA A 118 9.06 -8.92 2.23
N THR A 119 9.25 -10.20 2.57
CA THR A 119 10.53 -10.72 3.06
C THR A 119 11.43 -11.15 1.90
N ALA A 120 12.73 -11.31 2.16
CA ALA A 120 13.67 -11.84 1.17
C ALA A 120 13.35 -13.29 0.72
N LYS A 121 12.51 -14.01 1.46
CA LYS A 121 12.06 -15.36 1.11
C LYS A 121 10.87 -15.37 0.15
N GLY A 122 10.28 -14.21 -0.14
CA GLY A 122 9.09 -14.06 -0.98
C GLY A 122 7.77 -14.08 -0.21
N ASP A 123 7.78 -14.27 1.11
CA ASP A 123 6.58 -14.09 1.93
C ASP A 123 6.09 -12.65 1.80
N LEU A 124 4.79 -12.48 1.57
CA LEU A 124 4.11 -11.18 1.54
C LEU A 124 3.02 -11.18 2.61
N THR A 125 3.07 -10.20 3.50
CA THR A 125 1.96 -9.86 4.40
C THR A 125 1.30 -8.60 3.89
N VAL A 126 -0.02 -8.60 3.83
CA VAL A 126 -0.84 -7.44 3.45
C VAL A 126 -1.86 -7.16 4.55
N LEU A 127 -2.17 -5.89 4.76
CA LEU A 127 -3.20 -5.43 5.68
C LEU A 127 -3.94 -4.25 5.05
N ILE A 128 -5.24 -4.22 5.30
CA ILE A 128 -6.08 -3.05 5.06
C ILE A 128 -6.90 -2.76 6.30
N ALA A 129 -7.06 -1.48 6.61
CA ALA A 129 -8.01 -0.99 7.60
C ALA A 129 -8.84 0.10 6.93
N ALA A 130 -10.16 -0.05 6.94
CA ALA A 130 -11.07 0.91 6.34
C ALA A 130 -12.00 1.48 7.41
N ARG A 131 -12.16 2.80 7.41
CA ARG A 131 -13.08 3.51 8.30
C ARG A 131 -14.31 3.95 7.51
N PRO A 132 -15.50 3.42 7.81
CA PRO A 132 -16.74 3.94 7.24
C PRO A 132 -16.90 5.44 7.47
N GLU A 133 -17.62 6.13 6.58
CA GLU A 133 -17.91 7.58 6.69
C GLU A 133 -18.67 7.94 7.97
N ASP A 134 -19.59 7.08 8.40
CA ASP A 134 -20.45 7.31 9.57
C ASP A 134 -19.77 7.00 10.92
N SER A 135 -18.50 6.60 10.90
CA SER A 135 -17.79 6.15 12.09
C SER A 135 -17.37 7.29 13.01
N ARG A 136 -17.48 7.06 14.33
CA ARG A 136 -17.17 8.09 15.36
C ARG A 136 -15.70 8.12 15.78
N GLY A 137 -14.87 7.18 15.34
CA GLY A 137 -13.45 7.15 15.68
C GLY A 137 -12.72 5.92 15.14
N HIS A 138 -11.42 5.83 15.44
CA HIS A 138 -10.52 4.77 14.95
C HIS A 138 -10.89 3.36 15.39
N GLY A 139 -11.64 3.20 16.50
CA GLY A 139 -12.06 1.88 17.00
C GLY A 139 -13.16 1.22 16.19
N GLU A 140 -13.70 1.90 15.19
CA GLU A 140 -14.74 1.38 14.28
C GLU A 140 -14.17 1.03 12.90
N GLU A 141 -12.84 1.01 12.77
CA GLU A 141 -12.20 0.53 11.55
C GLU A 141 -12.37 -0.99 11.40
N ILE A 142 -12.73 -1.40 10.19
CA ILE A 142 -12.78 -2.79 9.80
C ILE A 142 -11.40 -3.14 9.26
N VAL A 143 -10.74 -4.11 9.90
CA VAL A 143 -9.35 -4.47 9.58
C VAL A 143 -9.30 -5.90 9.07
N GLY A 144 -8.62 -6.10 7.94
CA GLY A 144 -8.34 -7.40 7.36
C GLY A 144 -6.86 -7.53 7.04
N ALA A 145 -6.31 -8.72 7.20
CA ALA A 145 -4.94 -9.01 6.84
C ALA A 145 -4.80 -10.44 6.35
N ALA A 146 -3.83 -10.65 5.46
CA ALA A 146 -3.54 -11.96 4.90
C ALA A 146 -2.04 -12.12 4.68
N ARG A 147 -1.60 -13.38 4.62
CA ARG A 147 -0.24 -13.74 4.28
C ARG A 147 -0.21 -14.68 3.08
N LEU A 148 0.71 -14.39 2.18
CA LEU A 148 1.06 -15.23 1.05
C LEU A 148 2.45 -15.79 1.30
N ILE A 149 2.57 -17.12 1.28
CA ILE A 149 3.85 -17.82 1.37
C ILE A 149 4.03 -18.59 0.06
N PRO A 150 5.18 -18.46 -0.63
CA PRO A 150 5.43 -19.18 -1.88
C PRO A 150 5.20 -20.69 -1.74
N GLY A 151 4.31 -21.24 -2.57
CA GLY A 151 3.99 -22.67 -2.58
C GLY A 151 2.97 -23.13 -1.52
N ALA A 152 2.42 -22.22 -0.71
CA ALA A 152 1.35 -22.50 0.23
C ALA A 152 0.04 -21.80 -0.19
N GLU A 153 -1.09 -22.28 0.33
CA GLU A 153 -2.35 -21.54 0.22
C GLU A 153 -2.27 -20.24 1.04
N PRO A 154 -2.78 -19.12 0.51
CA PRO A 154 -2.92 -17.90 1.29
C PRO A 154 -3.80 -18.12 2.52
N TYR A 155 -3.47 -17.48 3.63
CA TYR A 155 -4.30 -17.51 4.83
C TYR A 155 -4.55 -16.10 5.39
N GLY A 156 -5.71 -15.94 6.03
CA GLY A 156 -6.13 -14.70 6.67
C GLY A 156 -5.87 -14.70 8.17
N TYR A 157 -5.69 -13.52 8.74
CA TYR A 157 -5.68 -13.31 10.19
C TYR A 157 -7.09 -12.98 10.68
N VAL A 158 -7.47 -13.49 11.86
CA VAL A 158 -8.82 -13.32 12.40
C VAL A 158 -9.01 -12.00 13.15
N GLU A 159 -7.94 -11.48 13.76
CA GLU A 159 -7.98 -10.23 14.51
C GLU A 159 -6.71 -9.40 14.23
N PRO A 160 -6.57 -8.79 13.04
CA PRO A 160 -5.44 -7.92 12.78
C PRO A 160 -5.60 -6.56 13.47
N LEU A 161 -4.55 -6.12 14.18
CA LEU A 161 -4.48 -4.79 14.80
C LEU A 161 -3.39 -3.95 14.14
N LEU A 162 -3.70 -2.68 13.88
CA LEU A 162 -2.79 -1.68 13.31
C LEU A 162 -2.72 -0.45 14.22
N SER A 163 -1.52 -0.14 14.70
CA SER A 163 -1.22 1.12 15.38
C SER A 163 -0.28 1.98 14.55
N THR A 164 -0.44 3.29 14.65
CA THR A 164 0.32 4.29 13.88
C THR A 164 0.86 5.36 14.82
N GLU A 165 2.14 5.69 14.68
CA GLU A 165 2.75 6.84 15.33
C GLU A 165 2.99 7.95 14.31
N TYR A 166 2.74 9.19 14.71
CA TYR A 166 2.90 10.38 13.88
C TYR A 166 3.94 11.32 14.47
N ASP A 167 4.62 12.08 13.61
CA ASP A 167 5.44 13.21 14.06
C ASP A 167 4.60 14.46 14.34
N ALA A 168 5.26 15.55 14.74
CA ALA A 168 4.62 16.83 15.02
C ALA A 168 3.97 17.49 13.78
N ALA A 169 4.34 17.05 12.57
CA ALA A 169 3.75 17.50 11.30
C ALA A 169 2.60 16.58 10.81
N GLY A 170 2.23 15.58 11.63
CA GLY A 170 1.18 14.62 11.31
C GLY A 170 1.57 13.62 10.23
N LEU A 171 2.87 13.44 9.94
CA LEU A 171 3.33 12.37 9.04
C LEU A 171 3.39 11.04 9.81
N HIS A 172 2.91 9.96 9.22
CA HIS A 172 3.06 8.64 9.82
C HIS A 172 4.54 8.22 9.75
N THR A 173 5.15 7.96 10.92
CA THR A 173 6.58 7.67 11.04
C THR A 173 6.87 6.23 11.43
N ARG A 174 5.96 5.62 12.20
CA ARG A 174 6.05 4.22 12.62
C ARG A 174 4.67 3.57 12.57
N ALA A 175 4.67 2.27 12.36
CA ALA A 175 3.47 1.45 12.41
C ALA A 175 3.79 0.12 13.09
N THR A 176 2.84 -0.43 13.84
CA THR A 176 2.97 -1.77 14.43
C THR A 176 1.76 -2.61 14.09
N LEU A 177 2.01 -3.89 13.81
CA LEU A 177 0.99 -4.89 13.54
C LEU A 177 0.95 -5.92 14.67
N GLU A 178 -0.24 -6.32 15.07
CA GLU A 178 -0.47 -7.55 15.83
C GLU A 178 -1.43 -8.42 15.03
N LEU A 179 -0.97 -9.59 14.60
CA LEU A 179 -1.69 -10.44 13.66
C LEU A 179 -2.02 -11.76 14.36
N TRP A 180 -3.29 -11.93 14.71
CA TRP A 180 -3.78 -13.09 15.44
C TRP A 180 -4.37 -14.13 14.46
N THR A 181 -4.00 -15.40 14.65
CA THR A 181 -4.57 -16.55 13.94
C THR A 181 -5.73 -17.15 14.73
N ASP A 182 -6.46 -18.09 14.13
CA ASP A 182 -7.56 -18.83 14.79
C ASP A 182 -7.05 -19.95 15.74
N GLU A 183 -5.73 -20.15 15.83
CA GLU A 183 -5.12 -21.14 16.70
C GLU A 183 -5.16 -20.70 18.17
N GLU A 184 -5.96 -21.39 18.99
CA GLU A 184 -6.01 -21.17 20.43
C GLU A 184 -4.60 -21.28 21.06
N ASP A 185 -4.27 -20.38 21.99
CA ASP A 185 -2.99 -20.28 22.72
C ASP A 185 -1.76 -19.79 21.92
N HIS A 186 -1.91 -19.32 20.69
CA HIS A 186 -0.80 -18.71 19.94
C HIS A 186 -0.61 -17.22 20.24
N ALA A 187 0.64 -16.82 20.47
CA ALA A 187 1.01 -15.41 20.55
C ALA A 187 0.85 -14.75 19.17
N PRO A 188 0.42 -13.47 19.11
CA PRO A 188 0.25 -12.79 17.83
C PRO A 188 1.57 -12.67 17.11
N GLU A 189 1.54 -12.81 15.80
CA GLU A 189 2.66 -12.39 14.98
C GLU A 189 2.77 -10.87 15.05
N ARG A 190 3.94 -10.36 15.43
CA ARG A 190 4.17 -8.92 15.58
C ARG A 190 5.02 -8.40 14.44
N ALA A 191 4.62 -7.25 13.91
CA ALA A 191 5.43 -6.48 12.98
C ALA A 191 5.69 -5.06 13.48
N GLY A 192 6.87 -4.54 13.20
CA GLY A 192 7.24 -3.15 13.44
C GLY A 192 7.77 -2.51 12.17
N GLY A 193 7.24 -1.34 11.83
CA GLY A 193 7.56 -0.60 10.62
C GLY A 193 8.10 0.79 10.92
N GLN A 194 9.11 1.23 10.18
CA GLN A 194 9.65 2.59 10.23
C GLN A 194 9.68 3.22 8.85
N ARG A 195 9.18 4.46 8.75
CA ARG A 195 9.20 5.27 7.52
C ARG A 195 10.64 5.49 7.03
N ILE A 196 10.85 5.35 5.73
CA ILE A 196 12.13 5.64 5.05
C ILE A 196 12.00 6.86 4.14
N ALA A 197 11.06 6.82 3.20
CA ALA A 197 10.78 7.88 2.23
C ALA A 197 9.31 7.83 1.85
N GLY A 198 8.71 8.95 1.45
CA GLY A 198 7.31 8.97 1.05
C GLY A 198 6.87 10.30 0.48
N ALA A 199 5.63 10.33 0.01
CA ALA A 199 5.00 11.48 -0.61
C ALA A 199 3.58 11.67 -0.09
N ARG A 200 3.02 12.84 -0.42
CA ARG A 200 1.60 13.14 -0.30
C ARG A 200 1.09 13.46 -1.69
N LEU A 201 -0.06 12.90 -2.06
CA LEU A 201 -0.75 13.14 -3.32
C LEU A 201 -2.18 13.59 -3.01
N ASP A 202 -2.62 14.66 -3.66
CA ASP A 202 -4.00 15.15 -3.59
C ASP A 202 -4.76 14.63 -4.81
N SER A 203 -5.43 13.49 -4.63
CA SER A 203 -6.16 12.77 -5.68
C SER A 203 -7.65 13.10 -5.68
N THR A 204 -8.38 12.65 -6.70
CA THR A 204 -9.85 12.76 -6.74
C THR A 204 -10.53 11.93 -5.63
N ALA A 205 -9.82 10.95 -5.07
CA ALA A 205 -10.27 10.16 -3.93
C ALA A 205 -9.86 10.72 -2.57
N GLY A 206 -9.25 11.91 -2.53
CA GLY A 206 -8.78 12.53 -1.30
C GLY A 206 -7.26 12.51 -1.18
N ARG A 207 -6.79 12.79 0.03
CA ARG A 207 -5.37 12.96 0.33
C ARG A 207 -4.74 11.61 0.65
N LEU A 208 -3.81 11.19 -0.19
CA LEU A 208 -3.01 9.98 0.01
C LEU A 208 -1.66 10.37 0.61
N GLU A 209 -1.38 9.93 1.83
CA GLU A 209 -0.04 9.91 2.40
C GLU A 209 0.54 8.50 2.25
N ALA A 210 1.61 8.35 1.47
CA ALA A 210 2.16 7.06 1.11
C ALA A 210 3.65 7.03 1.33
N ALA A 211 4.17 5.95 1.92
CA ALA A 211 5.58 5.85 2.22
C ALA A 211 6.12 4.43 2.18
N ARG A 212 7.39 4.31 1.77
CA ARG A 212 8.20 3.12 2.01
C ARG A 212 8.47 2.97 3.50
N PHE A 213 8.30 1.74 3.95
CA PHE A 213 8.59 1.29 5.29
C PHE A 213 9.65 0.20 5.27
N ARG A 214 10.57 0.27 6.25
CA ARG A 214 11.39 -0.86 6.66
C ARG A 214 10.61 -1.61 7.73
N TRP A 215 10.32 -2.88 7.47
CA TRP A 215 9.55 -3.72 8.36
C TRP A 215 10.43 -4.77 9.04
N SER A 216 10.03 -5.17 10.24
CA SER A 216 10.46 -6.43 10.86
C SER A 216 9.21 -7.22 11.22
N LEU A 217 9.07 -8.43 10.69
CA LEU A 217 7.92 -9.33 10.92
C LEU A 217 8.43 -10.64 11.51
N GLY A 218 7.99 -11.00 12.71
CA GLY A 218 8.45 -12.22 13.38
C GLY A 218 9.98 -12.29 13.52
N GLY A 219 10.64 -11.14 13.70
CA GLY A 219 12.10 -11.00 13.75
C GLY A 219 12.81 -11.01 12.40
N SER A 220 12.11 -11.24 11.29
CA SER A 220 12.67 -11.20 9.94
C SER A 220 12.59 -9.80 9.34
N SER A 221 13.66 -9.36 8.66
CA SER A 221 13.65 -8.10 7.91
C SER A 221 12.75 -8.21 6.67
N ALA A 222 11.98 -7.15 6.41
CA ALA A 222 11.10 -7.01 5.27
C ALA A 222 11.13 -5.57 4.72
N VAL A 223 10.78 -5.44 3.46
CA VAL A 223 10.55 -4.16 2.78
C VAL A 223 9.07 -4.02 2.49
N GLY A 224 8.57 -2.79 2.43
CA GLY A 224 7.23 -2.57 1.93
C GLY A 224 6.79 -1.15 2.10
N ALA A 225 5.50 -0.95 2.30
CA ALA A 225 4.93 0.37 2.41
C ALA A 225 3.80 0.44 3.42
N TYR A 226 3.47 1.68 3.77
CA TYR A 226 2.30 2.03 4.55
C TYR A 226 1.67 3.27 3.89
N GLU A 227 0.39 3.16 3.59
CA GLU A 227 -0.38 4.20 2.92
C GLU A 227 -1.64 4.54 3.72
N ILE A 228 -1.99 5.82 3.75
CA ILE A 228 -3.16 6.36 4.41
C ILE A 228 -3.85 7.30 3.42
N LEU A 229 -5.02 6.88 2.94
CA LEU A 229 -5.95 7.72 2.19
C LEU A 229 -6.98 8.30 3.17
N VAL A 230 -7.22 9.61 3.10
CA VAL A 230 -8.28 10.29 3.84
C VAL A 230 -9.15 11.09 2.87
N ALA A 231 -10.46 10.91 2.98
CA ALA A 231 -11.49 11.59 2.19
C ALA A 231 -11.72 13.04 2.64
#